data_AF-A0A519V9Z3-F1
#
_entry.id   AF-A0A519V9Z3-F1
#
_cell.length_a   1.000
_cell.length_b   1.000
_cell.length_c   1.000
_cell.angle_alpha   90.00
_cell.angle_beta   90.00
_cell.angle_gamma   90.00
#
_symmetry.space_group_name_H-M   'P 1'
#
loop_
_entity.id
_entity.type
_entity.pdbx_description
1 polymer ?
#
loop_
_entity_poly.entity_id
_entity_poly.type
_entity_poly.pdbx_seq_one_letter_code
_entity_poly.pdbx_strand_id
1 'polypeptide(L)'
;LSLVLTKAVYFIEDMFEKLPIHWMWWPAIGGFAVGIIGYYQPNTLGVGYDNITNVLSGNVTLTLLLTLSLFKFLSWAIALGSGTSGGTLAPLLTIGGACGAIIGSFILGLFPNAQISLSMAALIGMSAMFAGASRAYLTSIAFALEATMQSEALLPLLGACTASYLVSFFFMENTIMTEKIARRGIYTPDAYEPDILRKIKVAEVFSNKPHRFHFQTSLKAIKDYLRTSSSSDTHILVTDHDGNYHGMVAFAQLYAHADENVSVTSIVNKQGSTIYSNESLSKAVEQMSEQEEELLPVLSPEDQKVVGVLTYKDVLKAYNANIRASKEAGINLSLKRQRLRMMIRGRNFYKTKNPL
;
A
#
# COMPACT_ATOMS: atom_id res chain seq x y z
N LEU A 1 -14.49 -15.36 -12.28
CA LEU A 1 -14.57 -16.41 -11.23
C LEU A 1 -13.74 -16.04 -10.00
N SER A 2 -12.46 -15.66 -10.16
CA SER A 2 -11.57 -15.19 -9.08
C SER A 2 -12.21 -14.17 -8.14
N LEU A 3 -12.85 -13.13 -8.67
CA LEU A 3 -13.56 -12.13 -7.86
C LEU A 3 -14.66 -12.72 -6.99
N VAL A 4 -15.48 -13.62 -7.56
CA VAL A 4 -16.59 -14.27 -6.85
C VAL A 4 -16.04 -15.17 -5.76
N LEU A 5 -14.99 -15.94 -6.07
CA LEU A 5 -14.25 -16.77 -5.12
C LEU A 5 -13.75 -15.94 -3.93
N THR A 6 -13.01 -14.86 -4.19
CA THR A 6 -12.49 -14.01 -3.12
C THR A 6 -13.61 -13.43 -2.25
N LYS A 7 -14.67 -12.89 -2.86
CA LYS A 7 -15.81 -12.36 -2.10
C LYS A 7 -16.54 -13.43 -1.30
N ALA A 8 -16.67 -14.65 -1.84
CA ALA A 8 -17.36 -15.73 -1.17
C ALA A 8 -16.57 -16.28 0.02
N VAL A 9 -15.23 -16.34 -0.06
CA VAL A 9 -14.37 -16.68 1.09
C VAL A 9 -14.58 -15.68 2.23
N TYR A 10 -14.51 -14.39 1.94
CA TYR A 10 -14.72 -13.36 2.96
C TYR A 10 -16.16 -13.32 3.48
N PHE A 11 -17.14 -13.61 2.64
CA PHE A 11 -18.52 -13.75 3.10
C PHE A 11 -18.65 -14.91 4.11
N ILE A 12 -17.99 -16.05 3.88
CA ILE A 12 -17.99 -17.18 4.82
C ILE A 12 -17.26 -16.79 6.11
N GLU A 13 -16.13 -16.08 6.05
CA GLU A 13 -15.45 -15.52 7.23
C GLU A 13 -16.40 -14.61 8.04
N ASP A 14 -17.12 -13.70 7.37
CA ASP A 14 -18.11 -12.82 8.00
C ASP A 14 -19.29 -13.60 8.63
N MET A 15 -19.62 -14.79 8.11
CA MET A 15 -20.64 -15.66 8.71
C MET A 15 -20.14 -16.34 9.98
N PHE A 16 -18.87 -16.75 10.03
CA PHE A 16 -18.27 -17.30 11.24
C PHE A 16 -18.21 -16.25 12.36
N GLU A 17 -17.88 -15.01 12.04
CA GLU A 17 -17.84 -13.90 13.02
C GLU A 17 -19.23 -13.59 13.63
N LYS A 18 -20.31 -13.92 12.93
CA LYS A 18 -21.70 -13.73 13.42
C LYS A 18 -22.22 -14.88 14.28
N LEU A 19 -21.50 -15.99 14.38
CA LEU A 19 -21.93 -17.11 15.21
C LEU A 19 -21.90 -16.69 16.69
N PRO A 20 -22.96 -16.98 17.48
CA PRO A 20 -23.01 -16.65 18.91
C PRO A 20 -22.10 -17.54 19.77
N ILE A 21 -21.10 -18.18 19.17
CA ILE A 21 -20.20 -19.16 19.78
C ILE A 21 -18.82 -18.51 19.93
N HIS A 22 -18.18 -18.71 21.08
CA HIS A 22 -16.83 -18.20 21.35
C HIS A 22 -15.84 -18.65 20.25
N TRP A 23 -15.01 -17.72 19.78
CA TRP A 23 -14.11 -17.88 18.62
C TRP A 23 -13.20 -19.12 18.68
N MET A 24 -12.84 -19.56 19.89
CA MET A 24 -12.04 -20.77 20.13
C MET A 24 -12.66 -22.06 19.55
N TRP A 25 -13.99 -22.10 19.37
CA TRP A 25 -14.68 -23.27 18.83
C TRP A 25 -14.86 -23.24 17.31
N TRP A 26 -14.61 -22.12 16.65
CA TRP A 26 -14.79 -22.01 15.19
C TRP A 26 -13.96 -23.02 14.41
N PRO A 27 -12.66 -23.26 14.73
CA PRO A 27 -11.87 -24.28 14.04
C PRO A 27 -12.43 -25.69 14.19
N ALA A 28 -13.05 -26.02 15.34
CA ALA A 28 -13.68 -27.33 15.55
C ALA A 28 -14.93 -27.50 14.67
N ILE A 29 -15.76 -26.47 14.56
CA ILE A 29 -16.94 -26.45 13.69
C ILE A 29 -16.51 -26.53 12.21
N GLY A 30 -15.52 -25.74 11.82
CA GLY A 30 -14.93 -25.76 10.48
C GLY A 30 -14.35 -27.12 10.13
N GLY A 31 -13.57 -27.72 11.05
CA GLY A 31 -13.00 -29.05 10.89
C GLY A 31 -14.06 -30.15 10.76
N PHE A 32 -15.15 -30.06 11.51
CA PHE A 32 -16.28 -30.99 11.38
C PHE A 32 -16.94 -30.88 9.99
N ALA A 33 -17.23 -29.67 9.53
CA ALA A 33 -17.80 -29.43 8.20
C ALA A 33 -16.85 -29.87 7.07
N VAL A 34 -15.56 -29.55 7.17
CA VAL A 34 -14.53 -30.01 6.23
C VAL A 34 -14.40 -31.53 6.25
N GLY A 35 -14.52 -32.17 7.43
CA GLY A 35 -14.52 -33.62 7.57
C GLY A 35 -15.69 -34.29 6.85
N ILE A 36 -16.89 -33.72 6.94
CA ILE A 36 -18.06 -34.20 6.18
C ILE A 36 -17.82 -34.07 4.67
N ILE A 37 -17.28 -32.94 4.21
CA ILE A 37 -16.96 -32.76 2.79
C ILE A 37 -15.90 -33.77 2.34
N GLY A 38 -14.87 -33.98 3.15
CA GLY A 38 -13.80 -34.94 2.89
C GLY A 38 -14.27 -36.39 2.88
N TYR A 39 -15.30 -36.74 3.65
CA TYR A 39 -15.90 -38.07 3.64
C TYR A 39 -16.56 -38.38 2.28
N TYR A 40 -17.30 -37.41 1.71
CA TYR A 40 -17.94 -37.58 0.40
C TYR A 40 -17.00 -37.34 -0.77
N GLN A 41 -16.01 -36.46 -0.62
CA GLN A 41 -15.01 -36.15 -1.64
C GLN A 41 -13.60 -36.09 -1.03
N PRO A 42 -12.92 -37.25 -0.92
CA PRO A 42 -11.59 -37.36 -0.29
C PRO A 42 -10.52 -36.52 -0.98
N ASN A 43 -10.65 -36.33 -2.30
CA ASN A 43 -9.72 -35.52 -3.10
C ASN A 43 -9.68 -34.05 -2.65
N THR A 44 -10.65 -33.58 -1.85
CA THR A 44 -10.63 -32.22 -1.30
C THR A 44 -9.70 -32.05 -0.11
N LEU A 45 -9.30 -33.15 0.54
CA LEU A 45 -8.39 -33.13 1.69
C LEU A 45 -6.94 -32.94 1.23
N GLY A 46 -6.08 -32.53 2.16
CA GLY A 46 -4.66 -32.31 1.91
C GLY A 46 -4.35 -31.09 1.02
N VAL A 47 -3.08 -30.98 0.66
CA VAL A 47 -2.52 -29.80 -0.02
C VAL A 47 -3.06 -29.66 -1.45
N GLY A 48 -3.32 -30.78 -2.14
CA GLY A 48 -3.96 -30.80 -3.45
C GLY A 48 -3.02 -30.77 -4.65
N TYR A 49 -1.71 -31.01 -4.47
CA TYR A 49 -0.78 -31.11 -5.60
C TYR A 49 -1.09 -32.28 -6.52
N ASP A 50 -1.54 -33.42 -5.98
CA ASP A 50 -2.00 -34.56 -6.80
C ASP A 50 -3.22 -34.20 -7.66
N ASN A 51 -4.10 -33.32 -7.16
CA ASN A 51 -5.21 -32.82 -7.95
C ASN A 51 -4.72 -31.92 -9.08
N ILE A 52 -3.72 -31.08 -8.83
CA ILE A 52 -3.14 -30.20 -9.83
C ILE A 52 -2.49 -31.03 -10.93
N THR A 53 -1.68 -32.03 -10.59
CA THR A 53 -1.03 -32.91 -11.58
C THR A 53 -2.06 -33.72 -12.36
N ASN A 54 -3.08 -34.26 -11.70
CA ASN A 54 -4.17 -34.97 -12.37
C ASN A 54 -4.92 -34.06 -13.35
N VAL A 55 -5.30 -32.85 -12.93
CA VAL A 55 -5.98 -31.87 -13.78
C VAL A 55 -5.11 -31.46 -14.98
N LEU A 56 -3.80 -31.28 -14.77
CA LEU A 56 -2.84 -30.99 -15.84
C LEU A 56 -2.57 -32.19 -16.76
N SER A 57 -2.78 -33.43 -16.30
CA SER A 57 -2.64 -34.61 -17.16
C SER A 57 -3.73 -34.71 -18.23
N GLY A 58 -4.84 -33.97 -18.08
CA GLY A 58 -5.98 -34.00 -19.00
C GLY A 58 -6.84 -35.27 -18.93
N ASN A 59 -6.41 -36.29 -18.17
CA ASN A 59 -7.08 -37.58 -18.05
C ASN A 59 -8.14 -37.61 -16.93
N VAL A 60 -8.92 -36.53 -16.80
CA VAL A 60 -9.87 -36.36 -15.69
C VAL A 60 -11.29 -36.26 -16.24
N THR A 61 -12.22 -36.99 -15.63
CA THR A 61 -13.63 -36.93 -16.02
C THR A 61 -14.25 -35.58 -15.68
N LEU A 62 -15.18 -35.10 -16.50
CA LEU A 62 -15.89 -33.83 -16.28
C LEU A 62 -16.59 -33.79 -14.91
N THR A 63 -17.17 -34.93 -14.50
CA THR A 63 -17.79 -35.10 -13.17
C THR A 63 -16.80 -34.87 -12.04
N LEU A 64 -15.59 -35.41 -12.15
CA LEU A 64 -14.54 -35.20 -11.16
C LEU A 64 -14.10 -33.74 -11.14
N LEU A 65 -13.93 -33.06 -12.29
CA LEU A 65 -13.59 -31.64 -12.33
C LEU A 65 -14.63 -30.75 -11.65
N LEU A 66 -15.92 -31.00 -11.91
CA LEU A 66 -17.03 -30.23 -11.33
C LEU A 66 -17.10 -30.42 -9.81
N THR A 67 -17.10 -31.68 -9.37
CA THR A 67 -17.17 -32.00 -7.93
C THR A 67 -15.92 -31.50 -7.20
N LEU A 68 -14.73 -31.67 -7.77
CA LEU A 68 -13.49 -31.22 -7.19
C LEU A 68 -13.44 -29.69 -7.08
N SER A 69 -13.84 -28.95 -8.12
CA SER A 69 -13.90 -27.48 -8.08
C SER A 69 -14.85 -26.98 -6.97
N LEU A 70 -16.08 -27.52 -6.92
CA LEU A 70 -17.09 -27.08 -5.97
C LEU A 70 -16.76 -27.47 -4.52
N PHE A 71 -16.46 -28.74 -4.27
CA PHE A 71 -16.19 -29.21 -2.91
C PHE A 71 -14.83 -28.74 -2.39
N LYS A 72 -13.81 -28.57 -3.24
CA LYS A 72 -12.53 -27.98 -2.81
C LYS A 72 -12.72 -26.53 -2.43
N PHE A 73 -13.50 -25.76 -3.20
CA PHE A 73 -13.87 -24.40 -2.84
C PHE A 73 -14.56 -24.34 -1.47
N LEU A 74 -15.60 -25.16 -1.26
CA LEU A 74 -16.37 -25.15 -0.02
C LEU A 74 -15.51 -25.55 1.18
N SER A 75 -14.74 -26.64 1.05
CA SER A 75 -13.81 -27.11 2.09
C SER A 75 -12.77 -26.05 2.44
N TRP A 76 -12.14 -25.44 1.44
CA TRP A 76 -11.14 -24.39 1.62
C TRP A 76 -11.72 -23.11 2.24
N ALA A 77 -12.87 -22.65 1.76
CA ALA A 77 -13.50 -21.43 2.26
C ALA A 77 -14.00 -21.58 3.71
N ILE A 78 -14.54 -22.75 4.07
CA ILE A 78 -14.92 -23.07 5.46
C ILE A 78 -13.68 -23.16 6.35
N ALA A 79 -12.62 -23.85 5.89
CA ALA A 79 -11.38 -23.94 6.64
C ALA A 79 -10.80 -22.56 6.94
N LEU A 80 -10.67 -21.69 5.93
CA LEU A 80 -10.20 -20.31 6.11
C LEU A 80 -11.14 -19.47 6.99
N GLY A 81 -12.44 -19.52 6.74
CA GLY A 81 -13.43 -18.75 7.49
C GLY A 81 -13.53 -19.14 8.96
N SER A 82 -13.26 -20.41 9.29
CA SER A 82 -13.23 -20.90 10.67
C SER A 82 -12.02 -20.43 11.49
N GLY A 83 -11.08 -19.72 10.87
CA GLY A 83 -9.82 -19.30 11.51
C GLY A 83 -8.73 -20.36 11.52
N THR A 84 -8.92 -21.47 10.81
CA THR A 84 -7.87 -22.49 10.63
C THR A 84 -6.77 -21.97 9.69
N SER A 85 -5.51 -22.28 9.99
CA SER A 85 -4.39 -21.94 9.11
C SER A 85 -4.47 -22.74 7.81
N GLY A 86 -4.42 -22.05 6.66
CA GLY A 86 -4.46 -22.67 5.36
C GLY A 86 -3.87 -21.78 4.27
N GLY A 87 -3.22 -22.40 3.29
CA GLY A 87 -2.72 -21.70 2.11
C GLY A 87 -3.83 -21.36 1.12
N THR A 88 -3.66 -20.28 0.36
CA THR A 88 -4.59 -19.87 -0.71
C THR A 88 -4.14 -20.35 -2.10
N LEU A 89 -2.83 -20.56 -2.29
CA LEU A 89 -2.23 -20.88 -3.59
C LEU A 89 -2.78 -22.19 -4.19
N ALA A 90 -2.57 -23.32 -3.52
CA ALA A 90 -2.94 -24.62 -4.08
C ALA A 90 -4.46 -24.74 -4.35
N PRO A 91 -5.36 -24.32 -3.43
CA PRO A 91 -6.80 -24.31 -3.72
C PRO A 91 -7.17 -23.46 -4.92
N LEU A 92 -6.62 -22.25 -5.06
CA LEU A 92 -6.88 -21.38 -6.21
C LEU A 92 -6.41 -22.02 -7.52
N LEU A 93 -5.24 -22.65 -7.53
CA LEU A 93 -4.73 -23.35 -8.70
C LEU A 93 -5.57 -24.59 -9.05
N THR A 94 -5.96 -25.38 -8.05
CA THR A 94 -6.82 -26.56 -8.24
C THR A 94 -8.19 -26.17 -8.81
N ILE A 95 -8.85 -25.18 -8.21
CA ILE A 95 -10.17 -24.69 -8.65
C ILE A 95 -10.07 -24.04 -10.04
N GLY A 96 -9.04 -23.21 -10.25
CA GLY A 96 -8.77 -22.56 -11.52
C GLY A 96 -8.48 -23.55 -12.64
N GLY A 97 -7.66 -24.56 -12.39
CA GLY A 97 -7.35 -25.61 -13.34
C GLY A 97 -8.57 -26.44 -13.68
N ALA A 98 -9.36 -26.83 -12.67
CA ALA A 98 -10.60 -27.56 -12.90
C ALA A 98 -11.59 -26.76 -13.75
N CYS A 99 -11.77 -25.47 -13.45
CA CYS A 99 -12.62 -24.59 -14.26
C CYS A 99 -12.07 -24.38 -15.68
N GLY A 100 -10.75 -24.24 -15.84
CA GLY A 100 -10.10 -24.17 -17.15
C GLY A 100 -10.35 -25.41 -17.99
N ALA A 101 -10.17 -26.60 -17.40
CA ALA A 101 -10.46 -27.88 -18.05
C ALA A 101 -11.95 -28.02 -18.41
N ILE A 102 -12.88 -27.64 -17.53
CA ILE A 102 -14.32 -27.63 -17.81
C ILE A 102 -14.65 -26.74 -19.01
N ILE A 103 -14.09 -25.53 -19.05
CA ILE A 103 -14.26 -24.60 -20.18
C ILE A 103 -13.68 -25.22 -21.46
N GLY A 104 -12.50 -25.81 -21.39
CA GLY A 104 -11.87 -26.50 -22.52
C GLY A 104 -12.72 -27.67 -23.06
N SER A 105 -13.24 -28.51 -22.17
CA SER A 105 -14.15 -29.61 -22.51
C SER A 105 -15.43 -29.09 -23.18
N PHE A 106 -15.99 -27.99 -22.66
CA PHE A 106 -17.19 -27.37 -23.25
C PHE A 106 -16.91 -26.82 -24.65
N ILE A 107 -15.77 -26.14 -24.84
CA ILE A 107 -15.36 -25.62 -26.16
C ILE A 107 -15.16 -26.77 -27.16
N LEU A 108 -14.50 -27.87 -26.77
CA LEU A 108 -14.35 -29.03 -27.65
C LEU A 108 -15.68 -29.71 -27.99
N GLY A 109 -16.66 -29.66 -27.08
CA GLY A 109 -18.02 -30.12 -27.37
C GLY A 109 -18.71 -29.30 -28.46
N LEU A 110 -18.48 -27.98 -28.51
CA LEU A 110 -19.04 -27.08 -29.52
C LEU A 110 -18.20 -27.03 -30.81
N PHE A 111 -16.89 -27.12 -30.68
CA PHE A 111 -15.91 -27.01 -31.75
C PHE A 111 -14.88 -28.16 -31.65
N PRO A 112 -15.24 -29.38 -32.07
CA PRO A 112 -14.36 -30.54 -31.96
C PRO A 112 -13.02 -30.37 -32.68
N ASN A 113 -12.98 -29.55 -33.73
CA ASN A 113 -11.79 -29.29 -34.54
C ASN A 113 -10.90 -28.16 -34.00
N ALA A 114 -11.18 -27.61 -32.80
CA ALA A 114 -10.43 -26.49 -32.25
C ALA A 114 -8.99 -26.84 -31.80
N GLN A 115 -8.60 -28.13 -31.85
CA GLN A 115 -7.26 -28.62 -31.47
C GLN A 115 -6.79 -28.16 -30.07
N ILE A 116 -7.73 -27.98 -29.15
CA ILE A 116 -7.44 -27.54 -27.78
C ILE A 116 -7.08 -28.76 -26.93
N SER A 117 -5.92 -28.71 -26.26
CA SER A 117 -5.58 -29.67 -25.21
C SER A 117 -6.25 -29.29 -23.89
N LEU A 118 -6.91 -30.24 -23.21
CA LEU A 118 -7.49 -30.04 -21.88
C LEU A 118 -6.43 -29.62 -20.85
N SER A 119 -5.23 -30.19 -20.95
CA SER A 119 -4.08 -29.83 -20.09
C SER A 119 -3.71 -28.36 -20.23
N MET A 120 -3.74 -27.85 -21.47
CA MET A 120 -3.45 -26.45 -21.75
C MET A 120 -4.58 -25.54 -21.23
N ALA A 121 -5.84 -25.91 -21.42
CA ALA A 121 -6.97 -25.17 -20.87
C ALA A 121 -6.94 -25.12 -19.33
N ALA A 122 -6.57 -26.22 -18.67
CA ALA A 122 -6.33 -26.28 -17.24
C ALA A 122 -5.20 -25.34 -16.80
N LEU A 123 -4.06 -25.38 -17.49
CA LEU A 123 -2.91 -24.52 -17.20
C LEU A 123 -3.25 -23.03 -17.32
N ILE A 124 -3.98 -22.65 -18.37
CA ILE A 124 -4.45 -21.27 -18.54
C ILE A 124 -5.41 -20.91 -17.38
N GLY A 125 -6.36 -21.79 -17.05
CA GLY A 125 -7.35 -21.57 -16.02
C GLY A 125 -6.75 -21.40 -14.62
N MET A 126 -5.77 -22.23 -14.24
CA MET A 126 -5.11 -22.15 -12.94
C MET A 126 -4.34 -20.84 -12.79
N SER A 127 -3.56 -20.45 -13.81
CA SER A 127 -2.78 -19.22 -13.78
C SER A 127 -3.66 -17.98 -13.82
N ALA A 128 -4.70 -17.97 -14.66
CA ALA A 128 -5.64 -16.86 -14.71
C ALA A 128 -6.40 -16.70 -13.39
N MET A 129 -6.76 -17.80 -12.73
CA MET A 129 -7.39 -17.77 -11.40
C MET A 129 -6.50 -17.11 -10.37
N PHE A 130 -5.25 -17.58 -10.28
CA PHE A 130 -4.29 -17.06 -9.31
C PHE A 130 -3.95 -15.60 -9.60
N ALA A 131 -3.65 -15.25 -10.85
CA ALA A 131 -3.35 -13.88 -11.27
C ALA A 131 -4.48 -12.90 -10.92
N GLY A 132 -5.74 -13.32 -11.07
CA GLY A 132 -6.88 -12.48 -10.69
C GLY A 132 -7.08 -12.39 -9.17
N ALA A 133 -6.99 -13.48 -8.45
CA ALA A 133 -7.27 -13.50 -7.02
C ALA A 133 -6.17 -12.81 -6.19
N SER A 134 -4.90 -13.00 -6.55
CA SER A 134 -3.72 -12.49 -5.82
C SER A 134 -3.08 -11.25 -6.44
N ARG A 135 -3.46 -10.87 -7.67
CA ARG A 135 -2.76 -9.84 -8.49
C ARG A 135 -1.28 -10.16 -8.75
N ALA A 136 -0.82 -11.40 -8.53
CA ALA A 136 0.54 -11.83 -8.83
C ALA A 136 0.71 -12.21 -10.31
N TYR A 137 0.63 -11.22 -11.22
CA TYR A 137 0.58 -11.43 -12.66
C TYR A 137 1.78 -12.22 -13.22
N LEU A 138 3.00 -11.68 -13.08
CA LEU A 138 4.21 -12.32 -13.61
C LEU A 138 4.48 -13.67 -12.93
N THR A 139 4.27 -13.75 -11.61
CA THR A 139 4.44 -14.98 -10.84
C THR A 139 3.51 -16.10 -11.32
N SER A 140 2.27 -15.78 -11.66
CA SER A 140 1.30 -16.78 -12.14
C SER A 140 1.70 -17.37 -13.49
N ILE A 141 2.30 -16.55 -14.37
CA ILE A 141 2.75 -16.96 -15.70
C ILE A 141 4.04 -17.77 -15.56
N ALA A 142 5.03 -17.25 -14.83
CA ALA A 142 6.30 -17.94 -14.59
C ALA A 142 6.08 -19.30 -13.96
N PHE A 143 5.24 -19.38 -12.92
CA PHE A 143 4.88 -20.65 -12.27
C PHE A 143 4.30 -21.67 -13.25
N ALA A 144 3.37 -21.26 -14.13
CA ALA A 144 2.80 -22.19 -15.11
C ALA A 144 3.83 -22.69 -16.12
N LEU A 145 4.70 -21.80 -16.61
CA LEU A 145 5.75 -22.16 -17.57
C LEU A 145 6.79 -23.09 -16.95
N GLU A 146 7.21 -22.82 -15.72
CA GLU A 146 8.16 -23.66 -15.00
C GLU A 146 7.55 -25.01 -14.62
N ALA A 147 6.30 -25.03 -14.14
CA ALA A 147 5.63 -26.26 -13.73
C ALA A 147 5.36 -27.21 -14.91
N THR A 148 5.19 -26.69 -16.12
CA THR A 148 4.87 -27.50 -17.31
C THR A 148 6.01 -27.63 -18.30
N MET A 149 7.03 -26.78 -18.20
CA MET A 149 8.13 -26.66 -19.16
C MET A 149 7.66 -26.42 -20.62
N GLN A 150 6.46 -25.84 -20.80
CA GLN A 150 5.86 -25.59 -22.11
C GLN A 150 5.90 -24.11 -22.47
N SER A 151 6.88 -23.70 -23.26
CA SER A 151 7.04 -22.30 -23.69
C SER A 151 5.93 -21.81 -24.63
N GLU A 152 5.33 -22.72 -25.40
CA GLU A 152 4.20 -22.42 -26.30
C GLU A 152 2.97 -21.87 -25.55
N ALA A 153 2.88 -22.16 -24.24
CA ALA A 153 1.80 -21.68 -23.38
C ALA A 153 1.84 -20.17 -23.09
N LEU A 154 2.97 -19.51 -23.37
CA LEU A 154 3.22 -18.12 -22.97
C LEU A 154 2.15 -17.14 -23.50
N LEU A 155 1.84 -17.18 -24.79
CA LEU A 155 0.89 -16.24 -25.40
C LEU A 155 -0.54 -16.38 -24.82
N PRO A 156 -1.13 -17.59 -24.74
CA PRO A 156 -2.42 -17.79 -24.07
C PRO A 156 -2.40 -17.39 -22.59
N LEU A 157 -1.32 -17.70 -21.87
CA LEU A 157 -1.17 -17.34 -20.46
C LEU A 157 -1.19 -15.82 -20.26
N LEU A 158 -0.43 -15.07 -21.06
CA LEU A 158 -0.41 -13.61 -21.03
C LEU A 158 -1.83 -13.05 -21.23
N GLY A 159 -2.55 -13.50 -22.26
CA GLY A 159 -3.90 -13.03 -22.56
C GLY A 159 -4.89 -13.30 -21.42
N ALA A 160 -4.96 -14.54 -20.94
CA ALA A 160 -5.90 -14.93 -19.91
C ALA A 160 -5.57 -14.31 -18.54
N CYS A 161 -4.29 -14.27 -18.16
CA CYS A 161 -3.86 -13.65 -16.91
C CYS A 161 -4.12 -12.14 -16.94
N THR A 162 -3.90 -11.47 -18.08
CA THR A 162 -4.17 -10.03 -18.22
C THR A 162 -5.67 -9.76 -18.09
N ALA A 163 -6.52 -10.53 -18.76
CA ALA A 163 -7.96 -10.39 -18.63
C ALA A 163 -8.44 -10.57 -17.18
N SER A 164 -7.95 -11.60 -16.50
CA SER A 164 -8.29 -11.86 -15.09
C SER A 164 -7.77 -10.77 -14.15
N TYR A 165 -6.53 -10.31 -14.37
CA TYR A 165 -5.92 -9.22 -13.61
C TYR A 165 -6.72 -7.92 -13.77
N LEU A 166 -7.10 -7.54 -15.00
CA LEU A 166 -7.87 -6.33 -15.25
C LEU A 166 -9.23 -6.36 -14.55
N VAL A 167 -9.95 -7.49 -14.62
CA VAL A 167 -11.21 -7.66 -13.88
C VAL A 167 -11.00 -7.53 -12.38
N SER A 168 -9.93 -8.11 -11.83
CA SER A 168 -9.58 -7.95 -10.42
C SER A 168 -9.24 -6.50 -10.06
N PHE A 169 -8.44 -5.82 -10.89
CA PHE A 169 -8.02 -4.45 -10.68
C PHE A 169 -9.21 -3.47 -10.64
N PHE A 170 -10.17 -3.61 -11.55
CA PHE A 170 -11.31 -2.68 -11.61
C PHE A 170 -12.41 -2.95 -10.58
N PHE A 171 -12.58 -4.19 -10.12
CA PHE A 171 -13.74 -4.58 -9.31
C PHE A 171 -13.42 -4.98 -7.87
N MET A 172 -12.15 -5.24 -7.54
CA MET A 172 -11.71 -5.52 -6.18
C MET A 172 -10.87 -4.35 -5.67
N GLU A 173 -11.01 -3.98 -4.40
CA GLU A 173 -10.14 -2.97 -3.80
C GLU A 173 -8.85 -3.68 -3.34
N ASN A 174 -8.99 -4.71 -2.50
CA ASN A 174 -7.88 -5.55 -2.07
C ASN A 174 -7.91 -6.94 -2.71
N THR A 175 -6.78 -7.63 -2.69
CA THR A 175 -6.63 -9.02 -3.15
C THR A 175 -7.03 -10.00 -2.06
N ILE A 176 -7.13 -11.29 -2.40
CA ILE A 176 -7.32 -12.34 -1.38
C ILE A 176 -6.19 -12.39 -0.32
N MET A 177 -5.02 -11.86 -0.63
CA MET A 177 -3.88 -11.86 0.30
C MET A 177 -3.88 -10.62 1.19
N THR A 178 -4.39 -9.49 0.68
CA THR A 178 -4.31 -8.18 1.36
C THR A 178 -5.58 -7.78 2.06
N GLU A 179 -6.75 -8.30 1.68
CA GLU A 179 -8.05 -7.92 2.26
C GLU A 179 -8.11 -8.18 3.78
N LYS A 180 -7.56 -9.29 4.27
CA LYS A 180 -7.51 -9.57 5.73
C LYS A 180 -6.64 -8.58 6.50
N ILE A 181 -5.57 -8.08 5.88
CA ILE A 181 -4.68 -7.05 6.45
C ILE A 181 -5.40 -5.69 6.45
N ALA A 182 -6.05 -5.34 5.34
CA ALA A 182 -6.85 -4.13 5.20
C ALA A 182 -7.98 -4.06 6.23
N ARG A 183 -8.67 -5.17 6.48
CA ARG A 183 -9.73 -5.29 7.51
C ARG A 183 -9.24 -5.06 8.94
N ARG A 184 -7.94 -5.27 9.20
CA ARG A 184 -7.30 -4.94 10.49
C ARG A 184 -6.92 -3.46 10.61
N GLY A 185 -7.31 -2.62 9.65
CA GLY A 185 -7.00 -1.19 9.63
C GLY A 185 -5.59 -0.86 9.12
N ILE A 186 -4.84 -1.85 8.62
CA ILE A 186 -3.51 -1.64 8.06
C ILE A 186 -3.66 -1.28 6.58
N TYR A 187 -3.15 -0.12 6.18
CA TYR A 187 -3.14 0.28 4.78
C TYR A 187 -2.25 -0.67 3.95
N THR A 188 -2.83 -1.32 2.95
CA THR A 188 -2.11 -2.19 2.02
C THR A 188 -1.90 -1.45 0.69
N PRO A 189 -0.69 -0.94 0.42
CA PRO A 189 -0.43 -0.21 -0.81
C PRO A 189 -0.50 -1.15 -2.03
N ASP A 190 -1.11 -0.68 -3.12
CA ASP A 190 -1.14 -1.40 -4.42
C ASP A 190 0.18 -1.27 -5.19
N ALA A 191 1.01 -0.28 -4.84
CA ALA A 191 2.31 -0.02 -5.44
C ALA A 191 3.35 0.29 -4.37
N TYR A 192 4.59 -0.12 -4.60
CA TYR A 192 5.71 0.29 -3.75
C TYR A 192 6.02 1.76 -4.01
N GLU A 193 5.52 2.63 -3.15
CA GLU A 193 5.85 4.05 -3.18
C GLU A 193 6.92 4.35 -2.12
N PRO A 194 8.06 4.95 -2.51
CA PRO A 194 9.00 5.46 -1.52
C PRO A 194 8.33 6.54 -0.67
N ASP A 195 8.65 6.56 0.62
CA ASP A 195 8.23 7.60 1.56
C ASP A 195 8.46 8.99 0.95
N ILE A 196 7.42 9.83 0.99
CA ILE A 196 7.43 11.18 0.43
C ILE A 196 8.58 12.00 1.03
N LEU A 197 8.83 11.86 2.34
CA LEU A 197 9.89 12.60 3.01
C LEU A 197 11.30 12.12 2.61
N ARG A 198 11.42 10.87 2.15
CA ARG A 198 12.69 10.36 1.57
C ARG A 198 12.93 10.88 0.16
N LYS A 199 11.86 11.21 -0.59
CA LYS A 199 11.97 11.74 -1.96
C LYS A 199 12.39 13.21 -2.01
N ILE A 200 11.93 14.01 -1.05
CA ILE A 200 12.14 15.47 -1.04
C ILE A 200 13.47 15.79 -0.36
N LYS A 201 14.30 16.62 -1.01
CA LYS A 201 15.53 17.15 -0.42
C LYS A 201 15.26 18.41 0.41
N VAL A 202 16.07 18.62 1.43
CA VAL A 202 16.03 19.83 2.27
C VAL A 202 16.15 21.09 1.40
N ALA A 203 17.02 21.06 0.38
CA ALA A 203 17.25 22.15 -0.58
C ALA A 203 15.97 22.69 -1.25
N GLU A 204 14.93 21.87 -1.39
CA GLU A 204 13.68 22.24 -2.05
C GLU A 204 12.70 22.98 -1.13
N VAL A 205 12.94 22.95 0.18
CA VAL A 205 11.93 23.31 1.20
C VAL A 205 12.42 24.36 2.19
N PHE A 206 13.72 24.44 2.46
CA PHE A 206 14.26 25.36 3.46
C PHE A 206 14.07 26.83 3.11
N SER A 207 14.07 27.68 4.14
CA SER A 207 13.90 29.13 4.01
C SER A 207 15.26 29.86 3.89
N ASN A 208 15.42 30.65 2.82
CA ASN A 208 16.68 31.33 2.47
C ASN A 208 17.00 32.60 3.28
N LYS A 209 16.11 33.05 4.18
CA LYS A 209 16.26 34.32 4.91
C LYS A 209 16.18 34.15 6.44
N PRO A 210 17.07 33.37 7.08
CA PRO A 210 17.09 33.33 8.53
C PRO A 210 17.70 34.63 9.09
N HIS A 211 17.27 35.03 10.29
CA HIS A 211 17.95 36.09 11.04
C HIS A 211 19.32 35.61 11.50
N ARG A 212 20.37 36.16 10.88
CA ARG A 212 21.77 35.80 11.17
C ARG A 212 22.45 36.95 11.89
N PHE A 213 23.14 36.64 12.98
CA PHE A 213 23.94 37.62 13.71
C PHE A 213 25.35 37.11 13.95
N HIS A 214 26.29 38.04 13.97
CA HIS A 214 27.68 37.72 14.29
C HIS A 214 27.79 37.33 15.76
N PHE A 215 28.66 36.38 16.11
CA PHE A 215 28.81 35.90 17.49
C PHE A 215 29.19 37.00 18.50
N GLN A 216 29.87 38.06 18.05
CA GLN A 216 30.24 39.22 18.90
C GLN A 216 29.16 40.30 19.02
N THR A 217 28.01 40.12 18.36
CA THR A 217 26.93 41.12 18.40
C THR A 217 26.39 41.21 19.83
N SER A 218 26.11 42.42 20.31
CA SER A 218 25.50 42.62 21.63
C SER A 218 24.01 42.27 21.61
N LEU A 219 23.50 41.78 22.74
CA LEU A 219 22.08 41.41 22.87
C LEU A 219 21.15 42.60 22.61
N LYS A 220 21.57 43.81 23.01
CA LYS A 220 20.84 45.06 22.73
C LYS A 220 20.61 45.28 21.23
N ALA A 221 21.67 45.16 20.42
CA ALA A 221 21.59 45.37 18.98
C ALA A 221 20.65 44.35 18.31
N ILE A 222 20.65 43.11 18.80
CA ILE A 222 19.73 42.07 18.31
C ILE A 222 18.28 42.37 18.71
N LYS A 223 18.03 42.72 19.98
CA LYS A 223 16.69 43.08 20.47
C LYS A 223 16.11 44.25 19.69
N ASP A 224 16.90 45.29 19.41
CA ASP A 224 16.47 46.46 18.64
C ASP A 224 16.16 46.12 17.17
N TYR A 225 16.96 45.25 16.55
CA TYR A 225 16.68 44.75 15.20
C TYR A 225 15.38 43.91 15.16
N LEU A 226 15.18 43.02 16.13
CA LEU A 226 14.00 42.16 16.20
C LEU A 226 12.72 42.95 16.48
N ARG A 227 12.78 44.05 17.25
CA ARG A 227 11.63 44.95 17.45
C ARG A 227 11.17 45.63 16.16
N THR A 228 12.11 45.91 15.27
CA THR A 228 11.84 46.57 13.98
C THR A 228 11.39 45.55 12.92
N SER A 229 11.78 44.28 13.10
CA SER A 229 11.47 43.19 12.17
C SER A 229 10.15 42.53 12.56
N SER A 230 9.11 42.67 11.71
CA SER A 230 7.81 42.02 11.91
C SER A 230 7.85 40.52 11.54
N SER A 231 8.81 39.76 12.07
CA SER A 231 8.91 38.32 11.79
C SER A 231 8.30 37.47 12.89
N SER A 232 7.64 36.38 12.51
CA SER A 232 7.07 35.37 13.41
C SER A 232 8.10 34.31 13.84
N ASP A 233 9.38 34.58 13.65
CA ASP A 233 10.45 33.65 13.95
C ASP A 233 10.65 33.53 15.46
N THR A 234 11.11 32.35 15.90
CA THR A 234 11.31 32.04 17.33
C THR A 234 12.78 31.95 17.71
N HIS A 235 13.68 31.95 16.73
CA HIS A 235 15.11 31.71 16.91
C HIS A 235 15.97 32.62 16.03
N ILE A 236 17.17 32.94 16.51
CA ILE A 236 18.24 33.57 15.73
C ILE A 236 19.35 32.56 15.48
N LEU A 237 19.97 32.63 14.29
CA LEU A 237 21.20 31.91 13.99
C LEU A 237 22.42 32.78 14.27
N VAL A 238 23.45 32.17 14.85
CA VAL A 238 24.70 32.84 15.16
C VAL A 238 25.79 32.30 14.25
N THR A 239 26.48 33.19 13.54
CA THR A 239 27.51 32.84 12.56
C THR A 239 28.78 33.67 12.74
N ASP A 240 29.88 33.21 12.14
CA ASP A 240 31.11 33.99 11.96
C ASP A 240 31.02 34.90 10.70
N HIS A 241 32.01 35.76 10.51
CA HIS A 241 32.22 36.58 9.31
C HIS A 241 32.29 35.73 8.03
N ASP A 242 32.82 34.51 8.12
CA ASP A 242 32.92 33.58 6.99
C ASP A 242 31.63 32.79 6.71
N GLY A 243 30.60 32.96 7.55
CA GLY A 243 29.31 32.26 7.42
C GLY A 243 29.25 30.88 8.08
N ASN A 244 30.25 30.54 8.88
CA ASN A 244 30.30 29.30 9.67
C ASN A 244 29.26 29.31 10.79
N TYR A 245 28.63 28.17 11.04
CA TYR A 245 27.61 28.03 12.09
C TYR A 245 28.24 27.96 13.49
N HIS A 246 27.81 28.84 14.40
CA HIS A 246 28.28 28.86 15.80
C HIS A 246 27.23 28.42 16.82
N GLY A 247 25.96 28.37 16.42
CA GLY A 247 24.85 27.90 17.25
C GLY A 247 23.56 28.69 16.99
N MET A 248 22.53 28.35 17.78
CA MET A 248 21.21 28.97 17.71
C MET A 248 20.79 29.48 19.09
N VAL A 249 20.01 30.57 19.12
CA VAL A 249 19.45 31.12 20.36
C VAL A 249 17.96 31.34 20.19
N ALA A 250 17.16 30.83 21.13
CA ALA A 250 15.72 31.08 21.17
C ALA A 250 15.42 32.51 21.65
N PHE A 251 14.40 33.15 21.11
CA PHE A 251 13.99 34.50 21.53
C PHE A 251 13.63 34.52 23.03
N ALA A 252 13.03 33.44 23.55
CA ALA A 252 12.75 33.31 24.98
C ALA A 252 14.02 33.45 25.84
N GLN A 253 15.13 32.83 25.42
CA GLN A 253 16.42 32.94 26.11
C GLN A 253 17.01 34.35 25.95
N LEU A 254 16.85 34.97 24.77
CA LEU A 254 17.31 36.33 24.50
C LEU A 254 16.66 37.37 25.44
N TYR A 255 15.34 37.26 25.66
CA TYR A 255 14.59 38.19 26.52
C TYR A 255 14.70 37.88 28.02
N ALA A 256 15.04 36.64 28.39
CA ALA A 256 15.26 36.26 29.79
C ALA A 256 16.53 36.87 30.41
N HIS A 257 17.51 37.29 29.58
CA HIS A 257 18.74 37.90 30.06
C HIS A 257 18.58 39.40 30.29
N ALA A 258 18.86 39.83 31.53
CA ALA A 258 18.71 41.21 32.00
C ALA A 258 19.84 42.14 31.54
N ASP A 259 21.07 41.64 31.37
CA ASP A 259 22.19 42.43 30.89
C ASP A 259 22.23 42.42 29.35
N GLU A 260 21.96 43.57 28.75
CA GLU A 260 21.86 43.71 27.29
C GLU A 260 23.21 44.03 26.61
N ASN A 261 24.26 44.31 27.39
CA ASN A 261 25.57 44.67 26.87
C ASN A 261 26.47 43.45 26.65
N VAL A 262 26.04 42.27 27.08
CA VAL A 262 26.77 41.02 26.87
C VAL A 262 26.73 40.62 25.39
N SER A 263 27.77 39.95 24.93
CA SER A 263 27.85 39.34 23.60
C SER A 263 26.97 38.09 23.52
N VAL A 264 26.38 37.83 22.35
CA VAL A 264 25.48 36.69 22.12
C VAL A 264 26.12 35.35 22.45
N THR A 265 27.44 35.23 22.29
CA THR A 265 28.25 34.06 22.68
C THR A 265 27.95 33.49 24.06
N SER A 266 27.53 34.31 25.04
CA SER A 266 27.25 33.82 26.39
C SER A 266 25.96 32.98 26.49
N ILE A 267 25.08 33.08 25.50
CA ILE A 267 23.75 32.42 25.48
C ILE A 267 23.69 31.37 24.36
N VAL A 268 24.66 31.34 23.45
CA VAL A 268 24.66 30.41 22.32
C VAL A 268 24.67 28.96 22.80
N ASN A 269 23.62 28.22 22.43
CA ASN A 269 23.65 26.77 22.55
C ASN A 269 24.43 26.19 21.37
N LYS A 270 25.63 25.67 21.65
CA LYS A 270 26.50 25.02 20.64
C LYS A 270 26.06 23.60 20.28
N GLN A 271 25.11 22.99 21.00
CA GLN A 271 24.71 21.59 20.82
C GLN A 271 23.57 21.37 19.81
N GLY A 272 23.18 22.40 19.05
CA GLY A 272 22.08 22.25 18.09
C GLY A 272 22.46 21.36 16.90
N SER A 273 21.54 20.50 16.47
CA SER A 273 21.75 19.66 15.30
C SER A 273 21.69 20.47 14.01
N THR A 274 22.43 20.04 13.00
CA THR A 274 22.45 20.66 11.67
C THR A 274 22.15 19.63 10.60
N ILE A 275 21.58 20.09 9.49
CA ILE A 275 21.22 19.26 8.34
C ILE A 275 21.85 19.84 7.07
N TYR A 276 22.31 18.99 6.16
CA TYR A 276 22.82 19.45 4.87
C TYR A 276 21.69 19.62 3.86
N SER A 277 21.83 20.60 2.98
CA SER A 277 20.82 20.90 1.94
C SER A 277 20.57 19.73 0.97
N ASN A 278 21.54 18.83 0.75
CA ASN A 278 21.40 17.67 -0.12
C ASN A 278 20.73 16.45 0.54
N GLU A 279 20.50 16.48 1.85
CA GLU A 279 19.88 15.40 2.61
C GLU A 279 18.35 15.40 2.45
N SER A 280 17.71 14.28 2.81
CA SER A 280 16.26 14.13 2.70
C SER A 280 15.53 14.76 3.88
N LEU A 281 14.28 15.17 3.66
CA LEU A 281 13.42 15.64 4.75
C LEU A 281 13.18 14.56 5.81
N SER A 282 13.22 13.27 5.44
CA SER A 282 13.08 12.18 6.41
C SER A 282 14.19 12.23 7.46
N LYS A 283 15.43 12.51 7.04
CA LYS A 283 16.58 12.64 7.94
C LYS A 283 16.47 13.89 8.81
N ALA A 284 15.96 14.99 8.26
CA ALA A 284 15.67 16.19 9.03
C ALA A 284 14.62 15.93 10.13
N VAL A 285 13.55 15.20 9.84
CA VAL A 285 12.53 14.85 10.84
C VAL A 285 13.08 13.93 11.92
N GLU A 286 13.93 12.97 11.54
CA GLU A 286 14.63 12.09 12.50
C GLU A 286 15.50 12.92 13.46
N GLN A 287 16.33 13.82 12.94
CA GLN A 287 17.15 14.73 13.76
C GLN A 287 16.32 15.66 14.65
N MET A 288 15.25 16.26 14.12
CA MET A 288 14.31 17.08 14.90
C MET A 288 13.69 16.28 16.05
N SER A 289 13.33 15.01 15.79
CA SER A 289 12.70 14.15 16.79
C SER A 289 13.68 13.64 17.85
N GLU A 290 14.92 13.33 17.47
CA GLU A 290 15.94 12.81 18.41
C GLU A 290 16.42 13.88 19.38
N GLN A 291 16.49 15.14 18.94
CA GLN A 291 16.98 16.26 19.74
C GLN A 291 15.86 17.14 20.30
N GLU A 292 14.59 16.80 20.03
CA GLU A 292 13.41 17.60 20.39
C GLU A 292 13.50 19.07 19.91
N GLU A 293 14.13 19.28 18.74
CA GLU A 293 14.32 20.60 18.15
C GLU A 293 13.26 20.88 17.06
N GLU A 294 12.61 22.05 17.12
CA GLU A 294 11.59 22.44 16.13
C GLU A 294 12.17 22.99 14.81
N LEU A 295 13.48 23.25 14.79
CA LEU A 295 14.17 24.02 13.76
C LEU A 295 15.60 23.50 13.59
N LEU A 296 15.99 23.25 12.33
CA LEU A 296 17.34 22.85 11.97
C LEU A 296 18.00 23.91 11.06
N PRO A 297 19.20 24.40 11.41
CA PRO A 297 20.05 25.16 10.49
C PRO A 297 20.47 24.27 9.32
N VAL A 298 20.38 24.83 8.11
CA VAL A 298 20.72 24.14 6.86
C VAL A 298 22.09 24.58 6.39
N LEU A 299 22.99 23.62 6.22
CA LEU A 299 24.36 23.84 5.76
C LEU A 299 24.54 23.47 4.28
N SER A 300 25.45 24.19 3.61
CA SER A 300 25.95 23.78 2.29
C SER A 300 26.88 22.58 2.45
N PRO A 301 26.73 21.50 1.67
CA PRO A 301 27.65 20.37 1.73
C PRO A 301 29.08 20.71 1.26
N GLU A 302 29.24 21.74 0.42
CA GLU A 302 30.55 22.12 -0.14
C GLU A 302 31.36 22.97 0.85
N ASP A 303 30.75 24.06 1.34
CA ASP A 303 31.46 25.07 2.14
C ASP A 303 31.16 24.99 3.64
N GLN A 304 30.25 24.11 4.07
CA GLN A 304 29.72 24.02 5.46
C GLN A 304 29.14 25.34 6.01
N LYS A 305 28.82 26.29 5.12
CA LYS A 305 28.20 27.57 5.47
C LYS A 305 26.71 27.42 5.67
N VAL A 306 26.15 28.23 6.56
CA VAL A 306 24.71 28.32 6.76
C VAL A 306 24.06 28.91 5.50
N VAL A 307 23.19 28.13 4.85
CA VAL A 307 22.44 28.57 3.66
C VAL A 307 21.02 28.96 4.04
N GLY A 308 20.45 28.36 5.08
CA GLY A 308 19.14 28.76 5.58
C GLY A 308 18.69 27.98 6.80
N VAL A 309 17.37 27.91 6.97
CA VAL A 309 16.72 27.25 8.11
C VAL A 309 15.58 26.38 7.61
N LEU A 310 15.44 25.20 8.20
CA LEU A 310 14.30 24.31 8.00
C LEU A 310 13.49 24.24 9.30
N THR A 311 12.21 24.62 9.23
CA THR A 311 11.29 24.50 10.37
C THR A 311 10.35 23.30 10.21
N TYR A 312 9.81 22.79 11.33
CA TYR A 312 8.77 21.76 11.28
C TYR A 312 7.54 22.19 10.43
N LYS A 313 7.22 23.49 10.39
CA LYS A 313 6.15 24.04 9.54
C LYS A 313 6.44 23.86 8.06
N ASP A 314 7.70 24.04 7.65
CA ASP A 314 8.12 23.87 6.24
C ASP A 314 8.02 22.39 5.83
N VAL A 315 8.45 21.48 6.71
CA VAL A 315 8.30 20.03 6.49
C VAL A 315 6.84 19.65 6.32
N LEU A 316 5.96 20.10 7.22
CA LEU A 316 4.52 19.82 7.13
C LEU A 316 3.88 20.41 5.87
N LYS A 317 4.30 21.62 5.46
CA LYS A 317 3.82 22.26 4.24
C LYS A 317 4.24 21.47 3.00
N ALA A 318 5.50 21.03 2.94
CA ALA A 318 6.02 20.22 1.85
C ALA A 318 5.35 18.84 1.77
N TYR A 319 5.14 18.20 2.92
CA TYR A 319 4.42 16.93 3.02
C TYR A 319 2.98 17.05 2.52
N ASN A 320 2.23 18.05 3.00
CA ASN A 320 0.84 18.28 2.58
C ASN A 320 0.72 18.65 1.10
N ALA A 321 1.64 19.45 0.56
CA ALA A 321 1.66 19.80 -0.86
C ALA A 321 1.85 18.55 -1.74
N ASN A 322 2.77 17.67 -1.36
CA ASN A 322 3.05 16.44 -2.10
C ASN A 322 1.92 15.41 -1.99
N ILE A 323 1.29 15.26 -0.82
CA ILE A 323 0.11 14.40 -0.67
C ILE A 323 -1.05 14.90 -1.52
N ARG A 324 -1.27 16.21 -1.59
CA ARG A 324 -2.33 16.77 -2.44
C ARG A 324 -2.04 16.50 -3.91
N ALA A 325 -0.81 16.74 -4.36
CA ALA A 325 -0.39 16.44 -5.74
C ALA A 325 -0.54 14.95 -6.07
N SER A 326 -0.14 14.05 -5.17
CA SER A 326 -0.32 12.60 -5.34
C SER A 326 -1.80 12.19 -5.37
N LYS A 327 -2.63 12.73 -4.48
CA LYS A 327 -4.08 12.49 -4.50
C LYS A 327 -4.72 13.00 -5.78
N GLU A 328 -4.36 14.18 -6.27
CA GLU A 328 -4.90 14.76 -7.51
C GLU A 328 -4.44 13.97 -8.75
N ALA A 329 -3.18 13.50 -8.78
CA ALA A 329 -2.67 12.63 -9.85
C ALA A 329 -3.29 11.22 -9.83
N GLY A 330 -3.57 10.67 -8.65
CA GLY A 330 -4.17 9.33 -8.46
C GLY A 330 -5.68 9.26 -8.71
N ILE A 331 -6.39 10.40 -8.80
CA ILE A 331 -7.82 10.45 -9.06
C ILE A 331 -8.06 10.60 -10.57
N ASN A 332 -7.77 9.57 -11.36
CA ASN A 332 -8.24 9.51 -12.76
C ASN A 332 -8.99 8.23 -13.15
N LEU A 333 -9.08 7.21 -12.29
CA LEU A 333 -9.75 5.94 -12.65
C LEU A 333 -10.67 5.35 -11.56
N SER A 334 -11.31 6.17 -10.72
CA SER A 334 -12.41 5.68 -9.86
C SER A 334 -13.78 5.86 -10.54
N LEU A 335 -14.13 4.93 -11.43
CA LEU A 335 -15.47 4.83 -12.06
C LEU A 335 -16.61 4.80 -11.00
N LYS A 336 -16.32 4.28 -9.80
CA LYS A 336 -17.26 4.12 -8.69
C LYS A 336 -17.70 5.47 -8.11
N ARG A 337 -16.79 6.45 -7.98
CA ARG A 337 -17.13 7.82 -7.50
C ARG A 337 -17.83 8.66 -8.56
N GLN A 338 -17.54 8.44 -9.84
CA GLN A 338 -18.17 9.17 -10.94
C GLN A 338 -19.66 8.80 -11.09
N ARG A 339 -20.01 7.52 -10.89
CA ARG A 339 -21.42 7.07 -10.82
C ARG A 339 -22.16 7.65 -9.62
N LEU A 340 -21.54 7.67 -8.43
CA LEU A 340 -22.12 8.29 -7.24
C LEU A 340 -22.35 9.80 -7.43
N ARG A 341 -21.40 10.53 -8.04
CA ARG A 341 -21.58 11.95 -8.37
C ARG A 341 -22.65 12.19 -9.44
N MET A 342 -22.75 11.35 -10.46
CA MET A 342 -23.83 11.43 -11.45
C MET A 342 -25.20 11.16 -10.83
N MET A 343 -25.30 10.17 -9.95
CA MET A 343 -26.55 9.81 -9.29
C MET A 343 -27.00 10.87 -8.27
N ILE A 344 -26.07 11.52 -7.57
CA ILE A 344 -26.36 12.66 -6.69
C ILE A 344 -26.76 13.91 -7.50
N ARG A 345 -26.08 14.19 -8.63
CA ARG A 345 -26.49 15.28 -9.54
C ARG A 345 -27.86 15.03 -10.17
N GLY A 346 -28.17 13.80 -10.57
CA GLY A 346 -29.49 13.41 -11.09
C GLY A 346 -30.61 13.56 -10.06
N ARG A 347 -30.31 13.35 -8.77
CA ARG A 347 -31.27 13.55 -7.67
C ARG A 347 -31.58 15.03 -7.39
N ASN A 348 -30.62 15.92 -7.60
CA ASN A 348 -30.84 17.37 -7.43
C ASN A 348 -31.66 18.00 -8.58
N PHE A 349 -31.66 17.40 -9.78
CA PHE A 349 -32.54 17.84 -10.87
C PHE A 349 -34.02 17.52 -10.64
N TYR A 350 -34.34 16.52 -9.82
CA TYR A 350 -35.74 16.18 -9.49
C TYR A 350 -36.32 16.98 -8.32
N LYS A 351 -35.49 17.67 -7.52
CA LYS A 351 -35.96 18.48 -6.38
C LYS A 351 -36.25 19.94 -6.69
N THR A 352 -35.97 20.43 -7.90
CA THR A 352 -36.18 21.84 -8.29
C THR A 352 -37.35 22.07 -9.26
N LYS A 353 -38.18 21.05 -9.52
CA LYS A 353 -39.46 21.21 -10.24
C LYS A 353 -40.62 20.82 -9.34
N ASN A 354 -41.03 21.74 -8.48
CA ASN A 354 -42.43 21.89 -8.05
C ASN A 354 -42.60 23.32 -7.51
N PRO A 355 -43.10 24.26 -8.32
CA PRO A 355 -43.65 25.50 -7.80
C PRO A 355 -45.09 25.23 -7.34
N LEU A 356 -45.38 25.58 -6.09
CA LEU A 356 -46.72 26.01 -5.67
C LEU A 356 -46.65 27.53 -5.52
#